data_AF-A0A3C2E0F7-F1
#
_entry.id   AF-A0A3C2E0F7-F1
#
_cell.length_a   1.000
_cell.length_b   1.000
_cell.length_c   1.000
_cell.angle_alpha   90.00
_cell.angle_beta   90.00
_cell.angle_gamma   90.00
#
_symmetry.space_group_name_H-M   'P 1'
#
loop_
_entity.id
_entity.type
_entity.pdbx_description
1 polymer ?
#
loop_
_entity_poly.entity_id
_entity_poly.type
_entity_poly.pdbx_seq_one_letter_code
_entity_poly.pdbx_strand_id
1 'polypeptide(L)'
;MDVGLPASSLARFSQAVREFNTLLVATIMGVVTYILVQWMLPQMVSEDLLSLLDKFVGVAWPFFMAVTAYLFYVIGALVVDAFELGIPRQWQGTAQALHWATEACPLVGLLTTFLSLLFALLAYGEAGPGRPETQAAFITQFAIAFGSSIAGGVLALVAFTLHRILPPTSGDEERANP
;
A
#
# COMPACT_ATOMS: atom_id res chain seq x y z
N MET A 1 -13.39 42.31 24.23
CA MET A 1 -13.88 41.77 22.94
C MET A 1 -13.29 40.38 22.80
N ASP A 2 -13.97 39.39 23.40
CA ASP A 2 -13.62 37.99 23.19
C ASP A 2 -14.05 37.60 21.79
N VAL A 3 -13.07 37.55 20.88
CA VAL A 3 -13.26 36.91 19.59
C VAL A 3 -13.26 35.41 19.87
N GLY A 4 -14.39 34.92 20.39
CA GLY A 4 -14.65 33.50 20.58
C GLY A 4 -14.72 32.83 19.22
N LEU A 5 -13.58 32.31 18.77
CA LEU A 5 -13.54 31.42 17.61
C LEU A 5 -14.53 30.27 17.87
N PRO A 6 -15.44 29.98 16.92
CA PRO A 6 -16.44 28.94 17.13
C PRO A 6 -15.71 27.60 17.40
N ALA A 7 -16.14 26.83 18.39
CA ALA A 7 -15.50 25.57 18.79
C ALA A 7 -15.24 24.60 17.62
N SER A 8 -16.06 24.68 16.57
CA SER A 8 -15.89 23.95 15.31
C SER A 8 -14.62 24.32 14.53
N SER A 9 -14.15 25.56 14.62
CA SER A 9 -12.91 26.02 13.96
C SER A 9 -11.65 25.46 14.64
N LEU A 10 -11.64 25.43 15.98
CA LEU A 10 -10.54 24.86 16.76
C LEU A 10 -10.45 23.34 16.58
N ALA A 11 -11.59 22.65 16.56
CA ALA A 11 -11.64 21.21 16.30
C ALA A 11 -11.12 20.85 14.90
N ARG A 12 -11.52 21.59 13.87
CA ARG A 12 -11.04 21.40 12.48
C ARG A 12 -9.55 21.68 12.35
N PHE A 13 -9.04 22.70 13.03
CA PHE A 13 -7.62 23.02 13.03
C PHE A 13 -6.80 21.91 13.70
N SER A 14 -7.24 21.43 14.87
CA SER A 14 -6.62 20.29 15.57
C SER A 14 -6.60 19.02 14.71
N GLN A 15 -7.72 18.73 14.02
CA GLN A 15 -7.78 17.63 13.06
C GLN A 15 -6.76 17.80 11.92
N ALA A 16 -6.66 18.99 11.34
CA ALA A 16 -5.71 19.27 10.26
C ALA A 16 -4.25 19.10 10.71
N VAL A 17 -3.91 19.57 11.92
CA VAL A 17 -2.56 19.38 12.50
C VAL A 17 -2.25 17.90 12.70
N ARG A 18 -3.20 17.11 13.19
CA ARG A 18 -3.02 15.66 13.35
C ARG A 18 -2.81 14.96 12.01
N GLU A 19 -3.59 15.31 10.98
CA GLU A 19 -3.39 14.73 9.63
C GLU A 19 -2.05 15.15 9.03
N PHE A 20 -1.61 16.39 9.26
CA PHE A 20 -0.28 16.85 8.86
C PHE A 20 0.82 16.04 9.54
N ASN A 21 0.73 15.84 10.86
CA ASN A 21 1.68 15.01 11.62
C ASN A 21 1.70 13.57 11.09
N THR A 22 0.53 13.03 10.76
CA THR A 22 0.40 11.68 10.19
C THR A 22 1.15 11.57 8.86
N LEU A 23 0.97 12.53 7.96
CA LEU A 23 1.67 12.56 6.67
C LEU A 23 3.18 12.75 6.85
N LEU A 24 3.59 13.58 7.80
CA LEU A 24 5.00 13.82 8.11
C LEU A 24 5.66 12.54 8.64
N VAL A 25 5.06 11.86 9.61
CA VAL A 25 5.55 10.58 10.14
C VAL A 25 5.55 9.50 9.06
N ALA A 26 4.49 9.39 8.26
CA ALA A 26 4.43 8.45 7.14
C ALA A 26 5.58 8.69 6.14
N THR A 27 5.90 9.95 5.85
CA THR A 27 7.02 10.32 4.97
C THR A 27 8.36 9.94 5.59
N ILE A 28 8.57 10.21 6.88
CA ILE A 28 9.79 9.79 7.60
C ILE A 28 9.94 8.27 7.53
N MET A 29 8.87 7.52 7.79
CA MET A 29 8.87 6.06 7.71
C MET A 29 9.19 5.57 6.29
N GLY A 30 8.68 6.23 5.26
CA GLY A 30 9.01 5.95 3.86
C GLY A 30 10.50 6.16 3.56
N VAL A 31 11.07 7.29 4.01
CA VAL A 31 12.51 7.59 3.84
C VAL A 31 13.37 6.58 4.59
N VAL A 32 13.02 6.22 5.83
CA VAL A 32 13.74 5.21 6.60
C VAL A 32 13.68 3.85 5.90
N THR A 33 12.50 3.47 5.40
CA THR A 33 12.35 2.22 4.64
C THR A 33 13.22 2.22 3.39
N TYR A 34 13.26 3.32 2.65
CA TYR A 34 14.13 3.46 1.48
C TYR A 34 15.61 3.31 1.84
N ILE A 35 16.08 3.95 2.92
CA ILE A 35 17.46 3.82 3.40
C ILE A 35 17.79 2.37 3.76
N LEU A 36 16.87 1.68 4.47
CA LEU A 36 17.05 0.27 4.83
C LEU A 36 17.14 -0.63 3.61
N VAL A 37 16.27 -0.42 2.61
CA VAL A 37 16.30 -1.17 1.35
C VAL A 37 17.60 -0.89 0.58
N GLN A 38 18.05 0.36 0.50
CA GLN A 38 19.33 0.72 -0.12
C GLN A 38 20.52 -0.01 0.54
N TRP A 39 20.49 -0.17 1.87
CA TRP A 39 21.55 -0.84 2.60
C TRP A 39 21.51 -2.37 2.43
N MET A 40 20.32 -2.97 2.45
CA MET A 40 20.16 -4.42 2.35
C MET A 40 20.27 -4.93 0.91
N LEU A 41 19.77 -4.16 -0.06
CA LEU A 41 19.61 -4.55 -1.46
C LEU A 41 20.08 -3.40 -2.39
N PRO A 42 21.37 -3.00 -2.31
CA PRO A 42 21.88 -1.84 -3.06
C PRO A 42 21.71 -1.96 -4.57
N GLN A 43 21.65 -3.20 -5.08
CA GLN A 43 21.50 -3.54 -6.50
C GLN A 43 20.09 -3.22 -7.04
N MET A 44 19.06 -3.26 -6.19
CA MET A 44 17.69 -2.97 -6.62
C MET A 44 17.42 -1.47 -6.72
N VAL A 45 18.13 -0.66 -5.94
CA VAL A 45 17.89 0.80 -5.88
C VAL A 45 18.73 1.57 -6.90
N SER A 46 19.69 0.91 -7.56
CA SER A 46 20.39 1.47 -8.71
C SER A 46 19.54 1.50 -9.99
N GLU A 47 18.47 0.70 -10.07
CA GLU A 47 17.48 0.80 -11.15
C GLU A 47 16.46 1.91 -10.85
N ASP A 48 15.93 2.56 -11.89
CA ASP A 48 14.84 3.53 -11.72
C ASP A 48 13.58 2.83 -11.18
N LEU A 49 12.91 3.42 -10.18
CA LEU A 49 11.79 2.79 -9.46
C LEU A 49 10.64 2.44 -10.41
N LEU A 50 10.31 3.34 -11.34
CA LEU A 50 9.25 3.10 -12.33
C LEU A 50 9.61 1.94 -13.25
N SER A 51 10.88 1.83 -13.64
CA SER A 51 11.36 0.70 -14.45
C SER A 51 11.26 -0.62 -13.68
N LEU A 52 11.60 -0.63 -12.39
CA LEU A 52 11.47 -1.82 -11.55
C LEU A 52 10.01 -2.24 -11.37
N LEU A 53 9.12 -1.27 -11.11
CA LEU A 53 7.69 -1.50 -10.95
C LEU A 53 7.05 -2.06 -12.21
N ASP A 54 7.34 -1.48 -13.37
CA ASP A 54 6.85 -1.97 -14.66
C ASP A 54 7.39 -3.38 -14.96
N LYS A 55 8.67 -3.62 -14.67
CA LYS A 55 9.35 -4.91 -14.85
C LYS A 55 8.77 -6.05 -14.02
N PHE A 56 8.35 -5.80 -12.78
CA PHE A 56 7.89 -6.87 -11.87
C PHE A 56 6.39 -6.91 -11.65
N VAL A 57 5.68 -5.82 -11.90
CA VAL A 57 4.25 -5.70 -11.56
C VAL A 57 3.42 -5.24 -12.77
N GLY A 58 4.09 -4.81 -13.84
CA GLY A 58 3.46 -4.40 -15.09
C GLY A 58 2.44 -3.29 -14.87
N VAL A 59 1.39 -3.31 -15.69
CA VAL A 59 0.33 -2.28 -15.71
C VAL A 59 -0.38 -2.09 -14.37
N ALA A 60 -0.33 -3.08 -13.46
CA ALA A 60 -0.96 -2.98 -12.15
C ALA A 60 -0.16 -2.15 -11.14
N TRP A 61 1.06 -1.72 -11.47
CA TRP A 61 1.91 -0.95 -10.55
C TRP A 61 1.23 0.27 -9.89
N PRO A 62 0.37 1.08 -10.55
CA PRO A 62 -0.22 2.26 -9.92
C PRO A 62 -1.13 1.88 -8.75
N PHE A 63 -1.85 0.76 -8.89
CA PHE A 63 -2.71 0.24 -7.84
C PHE A 63 -1.88 -0.16 -6.61
N PHE A 64 -0.81 -0.94 -6.81
CA PHE A 64 0.03 -1.38 -5.69
C PHE A 64 0.79 -0.22 -5.03
N MET A 65 1.20 0.79 -5.79
CA MET A 65 1.79 2.01 -5.24
C MET A 65 0.78 2.81 -4.42
N ALA A 66 -0.46 2.95 -4.89
CA ALA A 66 -1.51 3.62 -4.14
C ALA A 66 -1.82 2.90 -2.82
N VAL A 67 -1.92 1.57 -2.84
CA VAL A 67 -2.08 0.77 -1.62
C VAL A 67 -0.88 0.94 -0.70
N THR A 68 0.35 0.84 -1.22
CA THR A 68 1.56 1.00 -0.42
C THR A 68 1.60 2.36 0.28
N ALA A 69 1.33 3.45 -0.44
CA ALA A 69 1.24 4.79 0.12
C ALA A 69 0.17 4.89 1.22
N TYR A 70 -0.99 4.25 1.00
CA TYR A 70 -2.05 4.20 2.00
C TYR A 70 -1.63 3.42 3.27
N LEU A 71 -0.93 2.29 3.13
CA LEU A 71 -0.42 1.54 4.28
C LEU A 71 0.60 2.35 5.09
N PHE A 72 1.49 3.09 4.42
CA PHE A 72 2.41 4.02 5.11
C PHE A 72 1.66 5.12 5.86
N TYR A 73 0.59 5.66 5.27
CA TYR A 73 -0.28 6.62 5.95
C TYR A 73 -0.89 6.01 7.22
N VAL A 74 -1.42 4.78 7.15
CA VAL A 74 -2.01 4.09 8.31
C VAL A 74 -0.97 3.83 9.41
N ILE A 75 0.24 3.40 9.03
CA ILE A 75 1.35 3.22 9.99
C ILE A 75 1.69 4.56 10.65
N GLY A 76 1.80 5.65 9.88
CA GLY A 76 2.02 6.99 10.42
C GLY A 76 0.90 7.42 11.36
N ALA A 77 -0.35 7.10 11.04
CA ALA A 77 -1.51 7.43 11.87
C ALA A 77 -1.47 6.68 13.20
N LEU A 78 -1.10 5.40 13.18
CA LEU A 78 -0.93 4.58 14.38
C LEU A 78 0.18 5.13 15.27
N VAL A 79 1.30 5.56 14.69
CA VAL A 79 2.40 6.18 15.46
C VAL A 79 1.93 7.49 16.09
N VAL A 80 1.27 8.38 15.33
CA VAL A 80 0.76 9.66 15.84
C VAL A 80 -0.22 9.44 17.00
N ASP A 81 -1.15 8.49 16.88
CA ASP A 81 -2.10 8.16 17.93
C ASP A 81 -1.42 7.50 19.14
N ALA A 82 -0.40 6.65 18.94
CA ALA A 82 0.37 6.04 20.04
C ALA A 82 1.14 7.06 20.89
N PHE A 83 1.50 8.22 20.32
CA PHE A 83 2.12 9.33 21.05
C PHE A 83 1.09 10.38 21.53
N GLU A 84 -0.21 10.08 21.43
CA GLU A 84 -1.31 10.98 21.82
C GLU A 84 -1.23 12.37 21.17
N LEU A 85 -0.73 12.43 19.93
CA LEU A 85 -0.51 13.68 19.21
C LEU A 85 -1.82 14.20 18.57
N GLY A 86 -2.75 14.65 19.43
CA GLY A 86 -3.96 15.35 19.02
C GLY A 86 -5.25 14.71 19.51
N ILE A 87 -6.35 15.01 18.82
CA ILE A 87 -7.68 14.47 19.14
C ILE A 87 -7.82 12.98 18.72
N PRO A 88 -8.72 12.20 19.35
CA PRO A 88 -8.97 10.81 18.96
C PRO A 88 -9.37 10.66 17.49
N ARG A 89 -8.78 9.66 16.81
CA ARG A 89 -9.09 9.35 15.40
C ARG A 89 -10.28 8.41 15.30
N GLN A 90 -11.10 8.61 14.27
CA GLN A 90 -12.14 7.67 13.90
C GLN A 90 -11.54 6.61 12.98
N TRP A 91 -11.40 5.39 13.48
CA TRP A 91 -10.76 4.29 12.76
C TRP A 91 -11.69 3.55 11.79
N GLN A 92 -13.01 3.76 11.85
CA GLN A 92 -13.99 3.01 11.07
C GLN A 92 -13.75 3.07 9.55
N GLY A 93 -13.47 4.27 9.01
CA GLY A 93 -13.17 4.42 7.58
C GLY A 93 -11.86 3.74 7.18
N THR A 94 -10.85 3.83 8.05
CA THR A 94 -9.55 3.18 7.85
C THR A 94 -9.66 1.66 7.91
N ALA A 95 -10.41 1.13 8.88
CA ALA A 95 -10.68 -0.29 9.01
C ALA A 95 -11.35 -0.84 7.75
N GLN A 96 -12.41 -0.16 7.28
CA GLN A 96 -13.09 -0.55 6.05
C GLN A 96 -12.13 -0.54 4.85
N ALA A 97 -11.32 0.50 4.68
CA ALA A 97 -10.38 0.61 3.57
C ALA A 97 -9.28 -0.46 3.61
N LEU A 98 -8.75 -0.80 4.79
CA LEU A 98 -7.79 -1.88 4.96
C LEU A 98 -8.40 -3.25 4.66
N HIS A 99 -9.67 -3.46 5.02
CA HIS A 99 -10.41 -4.65 4.65
C HIS A 99 -10.54 -4.77 3.11
N TRP A 100 -10.94 -3.69 2.42
CA TRP A 100 -10.96 -3.66 0.96
C TRP A 100 -9.59 -3.92 0.34
N ALA A 101 -8.52 -3.33 0.89
CA ALA A 101 -7.16 -3.57 0.41
C ALA A 101 -6.74 -5.05 0.57
N THR A 102 -7.12 -5.67 1.69
CA THR A 102 -6.86 -7.10 1.96
C THR A 102 -7.49 -7.99 0.89
N GLU A 103 -8.71 -7.66 0.44
CA GLU A 103 -9.41 -8.44 -0.58
C GLU A 103 -8.96 -8.10 -2.01
N ALA A 104 -8.72 -6.82 -2.30
CA ALA A 104 -8.42 -6.36 -3.64
C ALA A 104 -6.98 -6.70 -4.09
N CYS A 105 -5.99 -6.62 -3.19
CA CYS A 105 -4.58 -6.84 -3.57
C CYS A 105 -4.31 -8.21 -4.18
N PRO A 106 -4.79 -9.34 -3.60
CA PRO A 106 -4.60 -10.66 -4.18
C PRO A 106 -5.35 -10.81 -5.51
N LEU A 107 -6.56 -10.24 -5.63
CA LEU A 107 -7.35 -10.31 -6.85
C LEU A 107 -6.67 -9.58 -8.02
N VAL A 108 -6.15 -8.37 -7.77
CA VAL A 108 -5.39 -7.62 -8.79
C VAL A 108 -4.11 -8.38 -9.16
N GLY A 109 -3.38 -8.92 -8.17
CA GLY A 109 -2.19 -9.75 -8.43
C GLY A 109 -2.49 -10.99 -9.28
N LEU A 110 -3.57 -11.72 -8.97
CA LEU A 110 -4.02 -12.89 -9.74
C LEU A 110 -4.45 -12.51 -11.17
N LEU A 111 -5.20 -11.42 -11.33
CA LEU A 111 -5.61 -10.94 -12.65
C LEU A 111 -4.39 -10.59 -13.51
N THR A 112 -3.42 -9.86 -12.96
CA THR A 112 -2.16 -9.54 -13.66
C THR A 112 -1.37 -10.80 -14.00
N THR A 113 -1.26 -11.74 -13.06
CA THR A 113 -0.62 -13.05 -13.29
C THR A 113 -1.25 -13.78 -14.47
N PHE A 114 -2.58 -13.87 -14.49
CA PHE A 114 -3.31 -14.54 -15.55
C PHE A 114 -3.10 -13.88 -16.92
N LEU A 115 -3.24 -12.55 -16.98
CA LEU A 115 -3.06 -11.80 -18.23
C LEU A 115 -1.62 -11.89 -18.76
N SER A 116 -0.62 -11.81 -17.87
CA SER A 116 0.78 -11.97 -18.26
C SER A 116 1.07 -13.36 -18.81
N LEU A 117 0.56 -14.42 -18.19
CA LEU A 117 0.71 -15.78 -18.72
C LEU A 117 0.00 -15.95 -20.07
N LEU A 118 -1.19 -15.36 -20.24
CA LEU A 118 -1.89 -15.36 -21.52
C LEU A 118 -1.07 -14.67 -22.62
N PHE A 119 -0.49 -13.50 -22.34
CA PHE A 119 0.39 -12.81 -23.30
C PHE A 119 1.67 -13.61 -23.59
N ALA A 120 2.25 -14.27 -22.59
CA ALA A 120 3.40 -15.14 -22.79
C ALA A 120 3.08 -16.29 -23.76
N LEU A 121 1.91 -16.92 -23.59
CA LEU A 121 1.44 -18.00 -24.45
C LEU A 121 1.09 -17.54 -25.86
N LEU A 122 0.48 -16.36 -26.01
CA LEU A 122 0.20 -15.77 -27.33
C LEU A 122 1.49 -15.47 -28.09
N ALA A 123 2.47 -14.81 -27.44
CA ALA A 123 3.77 -14.53 -28.04
C ALA A 123 4.47 -15.82 -28.49
N TYR A 124 4.40 -16.87 -27.65
CA TYR A 124 4.94 -18.17 -27.98
C TYR A 124 4.21 -18.86 -29.15
N GLY A 125 2.87 -18.75 -29.18
CA GLY A 125 2.02 -19.34 -30.22
C GLY A 125 2.19 -18.70 -31.59
N GLU A 126 2.41 -17.39 -31.66
CA GLU A 126 2.56 -16.65 -32.92
C GLU A 126 3.96 -16.81 -33.54
N ALA A 127 5.02 -16.80 -32.72
CA ALA A 127 6.40 -16.78 -33.21
C ALA A 127 7.05 -18.18 -33.32
N GLY A 128 6.46 -19.20 -32.68
CA GLY A 128 7.02 -20.55 -32.56
C GLY A 128 8.21 -20.64 -31.58
N PRO A 129 8.56 -21.84 -31.11
CA PRO A 129 9.72 -22.03 -30.23
C PRO A 129 11.03 -21.75 -30.96
N GLY A 130 11.88 -20.89 -30.39
CA GLY A 130 13.30 -20.80 -30.76
C GLY A 130 13.83 -19.44 -31.17
N ARG A 131 13.00 -18.39 -31.25
CA ARG A 131 13.51 -17.02 -31.44
C ARG A 131 13.89 -16.40 -30.09
N PRO A 132 15.07 -15.74 -29.97
CA PRO A 132 15.50 -15.06 -28.75
C PRO A 132 14.49 -14.03 -28.24
N GLU A 133 13.83 -13.34 -29.16
CA GLU A 133 12.79 -12.35 -28.86
C GLU A 133 11.58 -12.96 -28.14
N THR A 134 11.13 -14.15 -28.57
CA THR A 134 10.02 -14.87 -27.94
C THR A 134 10.37 -15.37 -26.54
N GLN A 135 11.62 -15.82 -26.34
CA GLN A 135 12.11 -16.22 -25.01
C GLN A 135 12.21 -15.01 -24.07
N ALA A 136 12.70 -13.87 -24.55
CA ALA A 136 12.78 -12.65 -23.77
C ALA A 136 11.38 -12.18 -23.35
N ALA A 137 10.42 -12.13 -24.29
CA ALA A 137 9.03 -11.79 -23.99
C ALA A 137 8.42 -12.74 -22.96
N PHE A 138 8.66 -14.04 -23.11
CA PHE A 138 8.19 -15.05 -22.16
C PHE A 138 8.76 -14.82 -20.75
N ILE A 139 10.08 -14.64 -20.61
CA ILE A 139 10.74 -14.40 -19.31
C ILE A 139 10.20 -13.13 -18.65
N THR A 140 10.02 -12.04 -19.41
CA THR A 140 9.46 -10.79 -18.90
C THR A 140 8.04 -10.99 -18.38
N GLN A 141 7.18 -11.67 -19.13
CA GLN A 141 5.81 -11.93 -18.68
C GLN A 141 5.77 -12.85 -17.45
N PHE A 142 6.66 -13.83 -17.36
CA PHE A 142 6.80 -14.65 -16.15
C PHE A 142 7.25 -13.83 -14.94
N ALA A 143 8.20 -12.90 -15.11
CA ALA A 143 8.64 -12.02 -14.05
C ALA A 143 7.49 -11.12 -13.53
N ILE A 144 6.69 -10.55 -14.44
CA ILE A 144 5.51 -9.76 -14.09
C ILE A 144 4.46 -10.63 -13.36
N ALA A 145 4.24 -11.85 -13.85
CA ALA A 145 3.25 -12.76 -13.26
C ALA A 145 3.60 -13.10 -11.80
N PHE A 146 4.84 -13.51 -11.53
CA PHE A 146 5.28 -13.80 -10.17
C PHE A 146 5.37 -12.55 -9.30
N GLY A 147 5.95 -11.45 -9.81
CA GLY A 147 6.12 -10.23 -9.03
C GLY A 147 4.77 -9.63 -8.63
N SER A 148 3.79 -9.62 -9.54
CA SER A 148 2.44 -9.15 -9.24
C SER A 148 1.69 -10.01 -8.22
N SER A 149 1.81 -11.35 -8.30
CA SER A 149 1.25 -12.26 -7.29
C SER A 149 1.86 -12.05 -5.90
N ILE A 150 3.19 -11.93 -5.82
CA ILE A 150 3.91 -11.67 -4.56
C ILE A 150 3.51 -10.31 -3.98
N ALA A 151 3.52 -9.26 -4.80
CA ALA A 151 3.11 -7.92 -4.38
C ALA A 151 1.68 -7.91 -3.82
N GLY A 152 0.74 -8.55 -4.53
CA GLY A 152 -0.64 -8.69 -4.08
C GLY A 152 -0.76 -9.42 -2.74
N GLY A 153 -0.05 -10.54 -2.57
CA GLY A 153 -0.06 -11.31 -1.32
C GLY A 153 0.56 -10.56 -0.15
N VAL A 154 1.74 -9.95 -0.35
CA VAL A 154 2.43 -9.20 0.71
C VAL A 154 1.61 -7.99 1.16
N LEU A 155 1.09 -7.19 0.23
CA LEU A 155 0.29 -6.01 0.58
C LEU A 155 -1.03 -6.39 1.26
N ALA A 156 -1.65 -7.50 0.86
CA ALA A 156 -2.83 -8.02 1.55
C ALA A 156 -2.54 -8.44 3.00
N LEU A 157 -1.41 -9.12 3.23
CA LEU A 157 -1.00 -9.51 4.58
C LEU A 157 -0.72 -8.29 5.45
N VAL A 158 0.00 -7.29 4.93
CA VAL A 158 0.24 -6.04 5.66
C VAL A 158 -1.07 -5.33 5.97
N ALA A 159 -1.96 -5.20 4.99
CA ALA A 159 -3.28 -4.58 5.19
C ALA A 159 -4.11 -5.31 6.25
N PHE A 160 -4.13 -6.64 6.21
CA PHE A 160 -4.79 -7.48 7.20
C PHE A 160 -4.21 -7.30 8.60
N THR A 161 -2.87 -7.29 8.72
CA THR A 161 -2.19 -7.07 10.00
C THR A 161 -2.54 -5.70 10.55
N LEU A 162 -2.46 -4.65 9.73
CA LEU A 162 -2.85 -3.29 10.15
C LEU A 162 -4.31 -3.23 10.59
N HIS A 163 -5.22 -3.87 9.85
CA HIS A 163 -6.64 -3.94 10.20
C HIS A 163 -6.87 -4.55 11.59
N ARG A 164 -6.08 -5.58 11.93
CA ARG A 164 -6.20 -6.30 13.21
C ARG A 164 -5.65 -5.56 14.41
N ILE A 165 -4.68 -4.66 14.21
CA ILE A 165 -4.06 -3.89 15.30
C ILE A 165 -4.69 -2.52 15.51
N LEU A 166 -5.68 -2.14 14.69
CA LEU A 166 -6.38 -0.86 14.89
C LEU A 166 -7.07 -0.84 16.26
N PRO A 167 -7.05 0.32 16.95
CA PRO A 167 -7.81 0.48 18.19
C PRO A 167 -9.30 0.24 17.96
N PRO A 168 -10.01 -0.38 18.93
CA PRO A 168 -11.46 -0.52 18.84
C PRO A 168 -12.11 0.87 18.74
N THR A 169 -13.14 0.98 17.90
CA THR A 169 -13.92 2.21 17.84
C THR A 169 -14.69 2.38 19.15
N SER A 170 -14.72 3.59 19.70
CA SER A 170 -15.33 3.91 21.01
C SER A 170 -16.83 3.59 21.14
N GLY A 171 -17.49 3.09 20.08
CA GLY A 171 -18.85 2.54 20.13
C GLY A 171 -18.93 1.02 20.37
N ASP A 172 -17.79 0.32 20.35
CA ASP A 172 -17.74 -1.13 20.59
C ASP A 172 -17.61 -1.46 22.09
N GLU A 173 -17.05 -0.55 22.89
CA GLU A 173 -16.96 -0.70 24.36
C GLU A 173 -18.35 -0.66 25.03
N GLU A 174 -19.28 0.15 24.51
CA GLU A 174 -20.65 0.26 25.03
C GLU A 174 -21.50 -0.99 24.74
N ARG A 175 -21.07 -1.83 23.79
CA ARG A 175 -21.70 -3.15 23.51
C ARG A 175 -21.02 -4.31 24.23
N ALA A 176 -19.79 -4.12 24.72
CA ALA A 176 -19.03 -5.14 25.44
C ALA A 176 -19.34 -5.16 26.94
N ASN A 177 -20.12 -4.22 27.45
CA ASN A 177 -20.56 -4.15 28.85
C ASN A 177 -22.11 -4.18 28.91
N PRO A 178 -22.74 -5.37 28.89
CA PRO A 178 -24.17 -5.51 29.10
C PRO A 178 -24.62 -5.14 30.52
#